data_AF-A0A2V1A7A3-F1
#
_entry.id   AF-A0A2V1A7A3-F1
#
_cell.length_a   1.000
_cell.length_b   1.000
_cell.length_c   1.000
_cell.angle_alpha   90.00
_cell.angle_beta   90.00
_cell.angle_gamma   90.00
#
_symmetry.space_group_name_H-M   'P 1'
#
loop_
_entity.id
_entity.type
_entity.pdbx_description
1 polymer ?
#
loop_
_entity_poly.entity_id
_entity_poly.type
_entity_poly.pdbx_seq_one_letter_code
_entity_poly.pdbx_strand_id
1 'polypeptide(L)'
;MIRSNYSLAKEVRQNEVKSKQKIQQRQKHQHKLDKLTKIDPIRLYFQIERLEKDKNDEKRLKSLKEDWQFIRKNKLHSDKLDGFLDQQKQKKAKQEKDQRRLWGKDSIYFNPELNPLGKVPLDEQGNRYPNLTGPLRQKTRYAPDPLIKELGIRMPEGDPPQFYKSPQNIKVEKPPEPEKKTPPKPKPKPKPVVPSNLDNDSEDGYSSESDDDHTSKRLRVE
;
A
#
# COMPACT_ATOMS: atom_id res chain seq x y z
N MET A 1 -38.47 35.34 36.13
CA MET A 1 -37.29 34.45 36.04
C MET A 1 -37.21 33.66 37.34
N ILE A 2 -37.71 32.42 37.35
CA ILE A 2 -37.83 31.61 38.57
C ILE A 2 -36.46 30.99 38.86
N ARG A 3 -35.81 31.38 39.96
CA ARG A 3 -34.62 30.70 40.47
C ARG A 3 -35.05 29.33 40.97
N SER A 4 -34.64 28.27 40.29
CA SER A 4 -34.91 26.89 40.72
C SER A 4 -34.36 26.68 42.13
N ASN A 5 -35.12 25.97 42.97
CA ASN A 5 -34.73 25.68 44.35
C ASN A 5 -33.41 24.89 44.37
N TYR A 6 -32.39 25.48 44.98
CA TYR A 6 -31.10 24.84 45.22
C TYR A 6 -31.29 23.61 46.12
N SER A 7 -30.68 22.48 45.74
CA SER A 7 -30.78 21.22 46.48
C SER A 7 -29.41 20.57 46.58
N LEU A 8 -28.85 20.56 47.81
CA LEU A 8 -27.55 19.97 48.12
C LEU A 8 -27.47 18.49 47.69
N ALA A 9 -28.54 17.72 47.89
CA ALA A 9 -28.61 16.33 47.47
C ALA A 9 -28.49 16.15 45.94
N LYS A 10 -29.04 17.10 45.15
CA LYS A 10 -28.88 17.07 43.68
C LYS A 10 -27.44 17.40 43.29
N GLU A 11 -26.77 18.32 43.98
CA GLU A 11 -25.37 18.65 43.70
C GLU A 11 -24.41 17.52 44.05
N VAL A 12 -24.59 16.87 45.21
CA VAL A 12 -23.78 15.70 45.61
C VAL A 12 -23.91 14.58 44.59
N ARG A 13 -25.14 14.24 44.16
CA ARG A 13 -25.37 13.25 43.09
C ARG A 13 -24.71 13.66 41.77
N GLN A 14 -24.80 14.93 41.38
CA GLN A 14 -24.13 15.41 40.16
C GLN A 14 -22.61 15.31 40.26
N ASN A 15 -22.03 15.61 41.43
CA ASN A 15 -20.59 15.51 41.68
C ASN A 15 -20.12 14.04 41.67
N GLU A 16 -20.90 13.13 42.24
CA GLU A 16 -20.65 11.69 42.14
C GLU A 16 -20.70 11.19 40.70
N VAL A 17 -21.72 11.60 39.93
CA VAL A 17 -21.82 11.25 38.50
C VAL A 17 -20.62 11.77 37.72
N LYS A 18 -20.21 13.03 37.94
CA LYS A 18 -19.01 13.61 37.32
C LYS A 18 -17.74 12.84 37.72
N SER A 19 -17.61 12.44 38.98
CA SER A 19 -16.48 11.64 39.47
C SER A 19 -16.43 10.27 38.78
N LYS A 20 -17.56 9.56 38.73
CA LYS A 20 -17.69 8.27 38.02
C LYS A 20 -17.34 8.41 36.54
N GLN A 21 -17.82 9.46 35.87
CA GLN A 21 -17.49 9.74 34.47
C GLN A 21 -16.00 9.99 34.26
N LYS A 22 -15.34 10.77 35.14
CA LYS A 22 -13.89 11.00 35.08
C LYS A 22 -13.10 9.70 35.23
N ILE A 23 -13.48 8.85 36.18
CA ILE A 23 -12.84 7.54 36.39
C ILE A 23 -13.00 6.67 35.14
N GLN A 24 -14.21 6.60 34.59
CA GLN A 24 -14.48 5.84 33.36
C GLN A 24 -13.69 6.37 32.17
N GLN A 25 -13.59 7.68 31.98
CA GLN A 25 -12.77 8.29 30.93
C GLN A 25 -11.30 7.94 31.09
N ARG A 26 -10.77 8.00 32.31
CA ARG A 26 -9.38 7.63 32.61
C ARG A 26 -9.12 6.15 32.31
N GLN A 27 -10.03 5.26 32.70
CA GLN A 27 -9.95 3.83 32.39
C GLN A 27 -9.98 3.57 30.89
N LYS A 28 -10.90 4.21 30.15
CA LYS A 28 -10.98 4.11 28.68
C LYS A 28 -9.69 4.61 28.02
N HIS A 29 -9.14 5.72 28.50
CA HIS A 29 -7.87 6.26 28.01
C HIS A 29 -6.71 5.30 28.26
N GLN A 30 -6.60 4.76 29.48
CA GLN A 30 -5.55 3.80 29.83
C GLN A 30 -5.66 2.52 28.99
N HIS A 31 -6.86 1.97 28.86
CA HIS A 31 -7.10 0.81 28.00
C HIS A 31 -6.70 1.09 26.54
N LYS A 32 -6.99 2.29 26.03
CA LYS A 32 -6.59 2.71 24.67
C LYS A 32 -5.07 2.83 24.54
N LEU A 33 -4.38 3.36 25.55
CA LEU A 33 -2.91 3.37 25.60
C LEU A 33 -2.35 1.94 25.57
N ASP A 34 -2.84 1.06 26.44
CA ASP A 34 -2.34 -0.31 26.56
C ASP A 34 -2.59 -1.13 25.29
N LYS A 35 -3.70 -0.86 24.60
CA LYS A 35 -4.01 -1.46 23.31
C LYS A 35 -3.06 -0.97 22.22
N LEU A 36 -2.87 0.34 22.10
CA LEU A 36 -2.11 0.95 20.99
C LEU A 36 -0.59 0.87 21.18
N THR A 37 -0.11 0.72 22.41
CA THR A 37 1.30 0.42 22.70
C THR A 37 1.72 -0.95 22.18
N LYS A 38 0.82 -1.94 22.17
CA LYS A 38 1.09 -3.30 21.67
C LYS A 38 0.99 -3.42 20.15
N ILE A 39 0.25 -2.50 19.50
CA ILE A 39 0.00 -2.54 18.06
C ILE A 39 1.19 -1.95 17.30
N ASP A 40 1.54 -2.56 16.15
CA ASP A 40 2.52 -1.99 15.22
C ASP A 40 1.90 -0.83 14.44
N PRO A 41 2.41 0.41 14.59
CA PRO A 41 1.87 1.58 13.91
C PRO A 41 2.03 1.51 12.39
N ILE A 42 3.06 0.84 11.87
CA ILE A 42 3.32 0.76 10.43
C ILE A 42 2.23 -0.07 9.74
N ARG A 43 1.85 -1.19 10.35
CA ARG A 43 0.73 -2.02 9.86
C ARG A 43 -0.58 -1.23 9.87
N LEU A 44 -0.82 -0.44 10.91
CA LEU A 44 -2.01 0.42 11.02
C LEU A 44 -2.05 1.45 9.89
N TYR A 45 -0.91 2.09 9.57
CA TYR A 45 -0.79 3.02 8.43
C TYR A 45 -1.19 2.36 7.10
N PHE A 46 -0.62 1.19 6.77
CA PHE A 46 -0.93 0.50 5.52
C PHE A 46 -2.38 0.01 5.46
N GLN A 47 -2.96 -0.35 6.60
CA GLN A 47 -4.37 -0.71 6.68
C GLN A 47 -5.28 0.49 6.41
N ILE A 48 -4.95 1.68 6.94
CA ILE A 48 -5.64 2.92 6.59
C ILE A 48 -5.51 3.19 5.09
N GLU A 49 -4.29 3.15 4.54
CA GLU A 49 -4.05 3.44 3.12
C GLU A 49 -4.83 2.50 2.20
N ARG A 50 -4.92 1.21 2.55
CA ARG A 50 -5.72 0.23 1.81
C ARG A 50 -7.21 0.56 1.86
N LEU A 51 -7.74 0.83 3.05
CA LEU A 51 -9.16 1.16 3.23
C LEU A 51 -9.55 2.48 2.57
N GLU A 52 -8.63 3.45 2.48
CA GLU A 52 -8.84 4.70 1.75
C GLU A 52 -8.99 4.50 0.24
N LYS A 53 -8.29 3.49 -0.32
CA LYS A 53 -8.41 3.12 -1.74
C LYS A 53 -9.71 2.38 -2.02
N ASP A 54 -10.06 1.42 -1.16
CA ASP A 54 -11.18 0.51 -1.39
C ASP A 54 -12.55 1.11 -1.02
N LYS A 55 -12.63 2.18 -0.22
CA LYS A 55 -13.86 2.91 0.22
C LYS A 55 -14.99 2.06 0.84
N ASN A 56 -14.79 0.77 1.08
CA ASN A 56 -15.86 -0.15 1.50
C ASN A 56 -16.27 0.01 2.97
N ASP A 57 -15.37 0.44 3.88
CA ASP A 57 -15.62 0.46 5.33
C ASP A 57 -15.33 1.83 5.99
N GLU A 58 -16.26 2.78 5.91
CA GLU A 58 -16.06 4.11 6.50
C GLU A 58 -15.96 4.12 8.03
N LYS A 59 -16.76 3.31 8.72
CA LYS A 59 -16.77 3.25 10.20
C LYS A 59 -15.42 2.75 10.73
N ARG A 60 -14.91 1.69 10.11
CA ARG A 60 -13.60 1.12 10.45
C ARG A 60 -12.48 2.09 10.12
N LEU A 61 -12.56 2.78 8.98
CA LEU A 61 -11.59 3.79 8.60
C LEU A 61 -11.53 4.95 9.62
N LYS A 62 -12.69 5.44 10.07
CA LYS A 62 -12.77 6.47 11.13
C LYS A 62 -12.11 6.01 12.42
N SER A 63 -12.43 4.79 12.88
CA SER A 63 -11.82 4.19 14.08
C SER A 63 -10.29 4.07 13.98
N LEU A 64 -9.77 3.56 12.85
CA LEU A 64 -8.32 3.46 12.64
C LEU A 64 -7.64 4.83 12.55
N LYS A 65 -8.30 5.83 11.94
CA LYS A 65 -7.79 7.22 11.91
C LYS A 65 -7.74 7.83 13.30
N GLU A 66 -8.74 7.60 14.15
CA GLU A 66 -8.74 8.04 15.54
C GLU A 66 -7.62 7.37 16.35
N ASP A 67 -7.38 6.08 16.13
CA ASP A 67 -6.29 5.33 16.75
C ASP A 67 -4.92 5.87 16.29
N TRP A 68 -4.75 6.15 15.01
CA TRP A 68 -3.55 6.79 14.47
C TRP A 68 -3.31 8.18 15.06
N GLN A 69 -4.35 9.01 15.16
CA GLN A 69 -4.25 10.33 15.79
C GLN A 69 -3.87 10.21 17.27
N PHE A 70 -4.41 9.22 17.97
CA PHE A 70 -4.09 8.98 19.38
C PHE A 70 -2.62 8.58 19.57
N ILE A 71 -2.10 7.71 18.72
CA ILE A 71 -0.68 7.33 18.69
C ILE A 71 0.19 8.58 18.52
N ARG A 72 -0.15 9.46 17.57
CA ARG A 72 0.61 10.68 17.30
C ARG A 72 0.54 11.69 18.45
N LYS A 73 -0.64 11.90 19.04
CA LYS A 73 -0.83 12.83 20.16
C LYS A 73 -0.06 12.42 21.41
N ASN A 74 -0.04 11.12 21.70
CA ASN A 74 0.63 10.56 22.88
C ASN A 74 2.08 10.15 22.62
N LYS A 75 2.63 10.44 21.43
CA LYS A 75 4.00 10.08 21.00
C LYS A 75 4.32 8.58 21.22
N LEU A 76 3.33 7.72 21.00
CA LEU A 76 3.53 6.28 21.03
C LEU A 76 4.37 5.88 19.81
N HIS A 77 5.38 5.02 20.01
CA HIS A 77 6.25 4.51 18.94
C HIS A 77 6.97 5.59 18.10
N SER A 78 7.36 6.72 18.73
CA SER A 78 8.05 7.85 18.08
C SER A 78 9.19 7.41 17.18
N ASP A 79 10.06 6.53 17.69
CA ASP A 79 11.29 6.12 17.03
C ASP A 79 11.04 5.43 15.68
N LYS A 80 9.97 4.65 15.60
CA LYS A 80 9.56 3.95 14.36
C LYS A 80 8.82 4.87 13.42
N LEU A 81 7.97 5.74 13.96
CA LEU A 81 7.09 6.61 13.19
C LEU A 81 7.83 7.72 12.47
N ASP A 82 8.76 8.38 13.15
CA ASP A 82 9.45 9.55 12.59
C ASP A 82 10.28 9.14 11.37
N GLY A 83 11.09 8.09 11.50
CA GLY A 83 11.86 7.52 10.38
C GLY A 83 10.96 7.02 9.24
N PHE A 84 9.85 6.35 9.55
CA PHE A 84 8.93 5.86 8.54
C PHE A 84 8.22 6.99 7.77
N LEU A 85 7.75 8.02 8.48
CA LEU A 85 7.06 9.16 7.88
C LEU A 85 7.99 9.96 6.98
N ASP A 86 9.25 10.14 7.37
CA ASP A 86 10.22 10.84 6.55
C ASP A 86 10.60 10.03 5.30
N GLN A 87 10.74 8.71 5.42
CA GLN A 87 10.89 7.84 4.24
C GLN A 87 9.68 7.95 3.31
N GLN A 88 8.45 7.99 3.84
CA GLN A 88 7.25 8.14 3.03
C GLN A 88 7.18 9.51 2.33
N LYS A 89 7.53 10.60 3.02
CA LYS A 89 7.64 11.93 2.40
C LYS A 89 8.67 11.94 1.29
N GLN A 90 9.85 11.36 1.52
CA GLN A 90 10.89 11.27 0.50
C GLN A 90 10.44 10.44 -0.71
N LYS A 91 9.75 9.32 -0.49
CA LYS A 91 9.19 8.50 -1.58
C LYS A 91 8.16 9.28 -2.39
N LYS A 92 7.22 9.97 -1.74
CA LYS A 92 6.23 10.81 -2.42
C LYS A 92 6.88 11.95 -3.19
N ALA A 93 7.86 12.64 -2.60
CA ALA A 93 8.60 13.70 -3.26
C ALA A 93 9.38 13.19 -4.48
N LYS A 94 9.98 11.99 -4.40
CA LYS A 94 10.62 11.34 -5.56
C LYS A 94 9.61 11.02 -6.65
N GLN A 95 8.47 10.40 -6.29
CA GLN A 95 7.39 10.10 -7.23
C GLN A 95 6.84 11.35 -7.91
N GLU A 96 6.65 12.44 -7.17
CA GLU A 96 6.18 13.72 -7.71
C GLU A 96 7.21 14.33 -8.66
N LYS A 97 8.50 14.30 -8.30
CA LYS A 97 9.59 14.74 -9.20
C LYS A 97 9.62 13.91 -10.48
N ASP A 98 9.48 12.59 -10.36
CA ASP A 98 9.48 11.68 -11.50
C ASP A 98 8.24 11.88 -12.39
N GLN A 99 7.06 12.13 -11.80
CA GLN A 99 5.83 12.45 -12.54
C GLN A 99 5.89 13.80 -13.27
N ARG A 100 6.53 14.80 -12.65
CA ARG A 100 6.75 16.11 -13.29
C ARG A 100 7.82 16.07 -14.36
N ARG A 101 8.66 15.04 -14.37
CA ARG A 101 9.77 14.94 -15.30
C ARG A 101 9.23 14.56 -16.68
N LEU A 102 9.48 15.43 -17.65
CA LEU A 102 9.08 15.24 -19.04
C LEU A 102 10.02 14.26 -19.75
N TRP A 103 9.49 13.16 -20.28
CA TRP A 103 10.28 12.08 -20.90
C TRP A 103 9.88 11.89 -22.37
N GLY A 104 10.81 11.43 -23.20
CA GLY A 104 10.54 11.10 -24.60
C GLY A 104 9.95 12.29 -25.36
N LYS A 105 8.79 12.09 -25.99
CA LYS A 105 8.13 13.10 -26.84
C LYS A 105 7.72 14.37 -26.09
N ASP A 106 7.45 14.26 -24.80
CA ASP A 106 7.04 15.39 -23.96
C ASP A 106 8.24 16.18 -23.44
N SER A 107 9.47 15.66 -23.62
CA SER A 107 10.69 16.36 -23.24
C SER A 107 10.90 17.60 -24.08
N ILE A 108 11.46 18.65 -23.45
CA ILE A 108 11.82 19.92 -24.08
C ILE A 108 12.67 19.70 -25.35
N TYR A 109 13.50 18.65 -25.37
CA TYR A 109 14.37 18.36 -26.51
C TYR A 109 13.65 17.83 -27.76
N PHE A 110 12.46 17.25 -27.60
CA PHE A 110 11.63 16.73 -28.69
C PHE A 110 10.49 17.68 -29.07
N ASN A 111 10.35 18.79 -28.35
CA ASN A 111 9.40 19.84 -28.71
C ASN A 111 10.03 20.74 -29.80
N PRO A 112 9.49 20.73 -31.04
CA PRO A 112 10.07 21.51 -32.15
C PRO A 112 10.00 23.03 -31.93
N GLU A 113 9.09 23.52 -31.09
CA GLU A 113 9.02 24.95 -30.78
C GLU A 113 10.10 25.38 -29.79
N LEU A 114 10.43 24.52 -28.83
CA LEU A 114 11.44 24.81 -27.80
C LEU A 114 12.85 24.39 -28.22
N ASN A 115 12.97 23.39 -29.09
CA ASN A 115 14.24 22.93 -29.65
C ASN A 115 14.12 22.71 -31.17
N PRO A 116 14.05 23.80 -31.96
CA PRO A 116 13.87 23.71 -33.41
C PRO A 116 15.01 22.99 -34.12
N LEU A 117 16.21 22.94 -33.51
CA LEU A 117 17.39 22.28 -34.06
C LEU A 117 17.56 20.83 -33.59
N GLY A 118 16.74 20.36 -32.65
CA GLY A 118 16.80 18.99 -32.13
C GLY A 118 18.12 18.63 -31.43
N LYS A 119 18.91 19.61 -30.98
CA LYS A 119 20.21 19.36 -30.34
C LYS A 119 20.03 19.05 -28.86
N VAL A 120 20.72 18.02 -28.36
CA VAL A 120 20.78 17.72 -26.93
C VAL A 120 21.89 18.57 -26.32
N PRO A 121 21.65 19.28 -25.21
CA PRO A 121 22.68 20.07 -24.56
C PRO A 121 23.84 19.19 -24.12
N LEU A 122 25.02 19.76 -24.19
CA LEU A 122 26.26 19.18 -23.71
C LEU A 122 26.58 19.79 -22.34
N ASP A 123 27.32 19.07 -21.52
CA ASP A 123 27.93 19.60 -20.30
C ASP A 123 28.87 20.77 -20.65
N GLU A 124 29.29 21.53 -19.63
CA GLU A 124 30.27 22.62 -19.78
C GLU A 124 31.59 22.14 -20.41
N GLN A 125 31.92 20.85 -20.28
CA GLN A 125 33.08 20.22 -20.91
C GLN A 125 32.80 19.63 -22.32
N GLY A 126 31.62 19.86 -22.90
CA GLY A 126 31.23 19.34 -24.21
C GLY A 126 30.80 17.87 -24.22
N ASN A 127 30.69 17.23 -23.05
CA ASN A 127 30.26 15.84 -22.93
C ASN A 127 28.74 15.71 -23.00
N ARG A 128 28.23 14.57 -23.49
CA ARG A 128 26.79 14.30 -23.51
C ARG A 128 26.33 13.84 -22.12
N TYR A 129 25.19 14.35 -21.67
CA TYR A 129 24.56 13.86 -20.45
C TYR A 129 24.30 12.35 -20.52
N PRO A 130 24.53 11.60 -19.44
CA PRO A 130 24.30 10.16 -19.41
C PRO A 130 22.81 9.85 -19.58
N ASN A 131 22.51 8.77 -20.30
CA ASN A 131 21.15 8.26 -20.41
C ASN A 131 20.63 7.83 -19.04
N LEU A 132 19.61 8.53 -18.56
CA LEU A 132 18.99 8.28 -17.25
C LEU A 132 18.04 7.07 -17.26
N THR A 133 17.69 6.55 -18.44
CA THR A 133 17.02 5.27 -18.57
C THR A 133 18.03 4.17 -18.22
N GLY A 134 17.81 3.51 -17.08
CA GLY A 134 18.55 2.31 -16.75
C GLY A 134 18.44 1.29 -17.88
N PRO A 135 19.47 0.46 -18.12
CA PRO A 135 19.41 -0.56 -19.16
C PRO A 135 18.16 -1.42 -18.98
N LEU A 136 17.49 -1.76 -20.08
CA LEU A 136 16.36 -2.69 -20.07
C LEU A 136 16.76 -3.92 -19.23
N ARG A 137 15.95 -4.24 -18.21
CA ARG A 137 16.22 -5.31 -17.24
C ARG A 137 16.49 -6.66 -17.90
N GLN A 138 16.03 -6.85 -19.14
CA GLN A 138 16.29 -8.03 -19.95
C GLN A 138 17.06 -7.62 -21.19
N LYS A 139 18.39 -7.79 -21.16
CA LYS A 139 19.20 -7.81 -22.38
C LYS A 139 19.08 -9.21 -22.96
N THR A 140 18.18 -9.42 -23.92
CA THR A 140 18.16 -10.67 -24.68
C THR A 140 19.47 -10.77 -25.46
N ARG A 141 20.33 -11.71 -25.05
CA ARG A 141 21.54 -12.06 -25.79
C ARG A 141 21.15 -13.15 -26.78
N TYR A 142 21.18 -12.81 -28.06
CA TYR A 142 21.00 -13.80 -29.13
C TYR A 142 22.33 -14.52 -29.37
N ALA A 143 22.26 -15.81 -29.70
CA ALA A 143 23.42 -16.52 -30.19
C ALA A 143 23.81 -15.94 -31.57
N PRO A 144 25.11 -15.81 -31.87
CA PRO A 144 25.56 -15.39 -33.19
C PRO A 144 25.08 -16.39 -34.23
N ASP A 145 24.54 -15.88 -35.34
CA ASP A 145 24.02 -16.67 -36.46
C ASP A 145 25.10 -17.66 -36.96
N PRO A 146 24.79 -18.98 -37.07
CA PRO A 146 25.74 -19.95 -37.62
C PRO A 146 26.27 -19.56 -39.00
N LEU A 147 25.47 -18.89 -39.83
CA LEU A 147 25.88 -18.46 -41.18
C LEU A 147 27.03 -17.43 -41.13
N ILE A 148 27.04 -16.56 -40.12
CA ILE A 148 28.12 -15.57 -39.92
C ILE A 148 29.44 -16.28 -39.58
N LYS A 149 29.37 -17.41 -38.85
CA LYS A 149 30.55 -18.22 -38.54
C LYS A 149 31.07 -18.96 -39.76
N GLU A 150 30.17 -19.50 -40.57
CA GLU A 150 30.51 -20.21 -41.82
C GLU A 150 31.16 -19.27 -42.84
N LEU A 151 30.66 -18.05 -42.97
CA LEU A 151 31.15 -17.06 -43.94
C LEU A 151 32.41 -16.30 -43.48
N GLY A 152 32.89 -16.52 -42.25
CA GLY A 152 34.10 -15.88 -41.73
C GLY A 152 34.03 -14.34 -41.65
N ILE A 153 32.82 -13.78 -41.54
CA ILE A 153 32.61 -12.33 -41.53
C ILE A 153 33.15 -11.77 -40.21
N ARG A 154 34.25 -11.01 -40.29
CA ARG A 154 34.79 -10.27 -39.14
C ARG A 154 34.05 -8.95 -39.00
N MET A 155 33.72 -8.59 -37.76
CA MET A 155 33.18 -7.26 -37.48
C MET A 155 34.25 -6.21 -37.82
N PRO A 156 33.88 -5.09 -38.48
CA PRO A 156 34.79 -3.99 -38.71
C PRO A 156 35.28 -3.42 -37.37
N GLU A 157 36.53 -2.98 -37.32
CA GLU A 157 37.07 -2.28 -36.16
C GLU A 157 36.41 -0.90 -36.02
N GLY A 158 35.84 -0.62 -34.85
CA GLY A 158 35.20 0.66 -34.54
C GLY A 158 33.86 0.52 -33.84
N ASP A 159 33.22 1.67 -33.61
CA ASP A 159 31.90 1.73 -33.01
C ASP A 159 30.83 1.17 -33.97
N PRO A 160 29.80 0.47 -33.44
CA PRO A 160 28.72 -0.04 -34.26
C PRO A 160 27.97 1.11 -34.96
N PRO A 161 27.48 0.90 -36.20
CA PRO A 161 26.79 1.93 -36.96
C PRO A 161 25.53 2.39 -36.22
N GLN A 162 25.41 3.70 -36.01
CA GLN A 162 24.25 4.32 -35.40
C GLN A 162 23.22 4.65 -36.47
N PHE A 163 22.09 3.93 -36.47
CA PHE A 163 20.96 4.24 -37.36
C PHE A 163 20.03 5.27 -36.72
N TYR A 164 19.81 6.39 -37.42
CA TYR A 164 18.91 7.47 -36.97
C TYR A 164 17.41 7.13 -37.06
N LYS A 165 17.06 5.97 -37.63
CA LYS A 165 15.68 5.49 -37.78
C LYS A 165 15.63 3.97 -37.57
N SER A 166 14.55 3.48 -36.94
CA SER A 166 14.26 2.05 -36.84
C SER A 166 14.13 1.45 -38.24
N PRO A 167 14.86 0.39 -38.60
CA PRO A 167 14.75 -0.24 -39.92
C PRO A 167 13.31 -0.74 -40.13
N GLN A 168 12.65 -0.19 -41.15
CA GLN A 168 11.23 -0.42 -41.46
C GLN A 168 10.97 -1.80 -42.09
N ASN A 169 12.02 -2.58 -42.37
CA ASN A 169 11.97 -3.83 -43.13
C ASN A 169 12.30 -5.10 -42.32
N ILE A 170 12.29 -5.04 -40.98
CA ILE A 170 12.41 -6.26 -40.18
C ILE A 170 11.00 -6.83 -39.99
N LYS A 171 10.64 -7.83 -40.80
CA LYS A 171 9.49 -8.70 -40.50
C LYS A 171 9.89 -9.55 -39.29
N VAL A 172 9.38 -9.19 -38.11
CA VAL A 172 9.49 -10.05 -36.93
C VAL A 172 8.60 -11.26 -37.17
N GLU A 173 9.17 -12.33 -37.71
CA GLU A 173 8.49 -13.63 -37.73
C GLU A 173 8.37 -14.09 -36.28
N LYS A 174 7.13 -14.07 -35.76
CA LYS A 174 6.81 -14.73 -34.50
C LYS A 174 7.13 -16.22 -34.66
N PRO A 175 7.90 -16.83 -33.74
CA PRO A 175 8.08 -18.28 -33.78
C PRO A 175 6.72 -18.97 -33.61
N PRO A 176 6.45 -20.08 -34.33
CA PRO A 176 5.25 -20.87 -34.12
C PRO A 176 5.23 -21.42 -32.70
N GLU A 177 4.07 -21.36 -32.04
CA GLU A 177 3.82 -22.06 -30.78
C GLU A 177 4.13 -23.56 -30.99
N PRO A 178 5.04 -24.17 -30.21
CA PRO A 178 5.24 -25.60 -30.30
C PRO A 178 4.05 -26.34 -29.68
N GLU A 179 3.45 -27.22 -30.49
CA GLU A 179 2.46 -28.21 -30.10
C GLU A 179 2.88 -28.97 -28.84
N LYS A 180 1.93 -29.10 -27.90
CA LYS A 180 2.07 -29.87 -26.67
C LYS A 180 2.29 -31.36 -26.98
N LYS A 181 3.54 -31.80 -27.00
CA LYS A 181 3.88 -33.22 -26.79
C LYS A 181 4.08 -33.46 -25.30
N THR A 182 3.19 -34.25 -24.72
CA THR A 182 3.27 -34.78 -23.36
C THR A 182 4.31 -35.91 -23.27
N PRO A 183 5.25 -35.87 -22.31
CA PRO A 183 5.92 -37.06 -21.81
C PRO A 183 5.50 -37.36 -20.34
N PRO A 184 5.76 -38.58 -19.85
CA PRO A 184 4.95 -39.25 -18.84
C PRO A 184 5.19 -38.77 -17.40
N LYS A 185 4.16 -38.95 -16.57
CA LYS A 185 4.11 -38.63 -15.13
C LYS A 185 5.33 -39.17 -14.36
N PRO A 186 6.08 -38.32 -13.63
CA PRO A 186 6.94 -38.78 -12.55
C PRO A 186 6.10 -39.13 -11.30
N LYS A 187 6.45 -40.25 -10.68
CA LYS A 187 5.84 -40.78 -9.44
C LYS A 187 5.87 -39.72 -8.31
N PRO A 188 4.81 -39.61 -7.49
CA PRO A 188 4.76 -38.65 -6.40
C PRO A 188 5.70 -39.07 -5.27
N LYS A 189 6.65 -38.20 -4.88
CA LYS A 189 7.34 -38.30 -3.59
C LYS A 189 6.41 -37.76 -2.49
N PRO A 190 6.35 -38.41 -1.32
CA PRO A 190 5.42 -38.04 -0.25
C PRO A 190 5.73 -36.67 0.34
N LYS A 191 4.70 -35.86 0.55
CA LYS A 191 4.78 -34.60 1.28
C LYS A 191 5.05 -34.91 2.77
N PRO A 192 5.85 -34.10 3.49
CA PRO A 192 5.82 -34.13 4.95
C PRO A 192 4.41 -33.70 5.41
N VAL A 193 3.78 -34.57 6.18
CA VAL A 193 2.53 -34.32 6.89
C VAL A 193 2.81 -33.24 7.93
N VAL A 194 2.31 -32.03 7.69
CA VAL A 194 2.02 -31.10 8.79
C VAL A 194 0.65 -31.54 9.32
N PRO A 195 0.52 -31.94 10.60
CA PRO A 195 -0.78 -32.23 11.16
C PRO A 195 -1.59 -30.94 11.23
N SER A 196 -2.53 -30.79 10.30
CA SER A 196 -3.72 -29.98 10.48
C SER A 196 -4.67 -30.73 11.41
N ASN A 197 -4.43 -30.60 12.71
CA ASN A 197 -5.43 -30.91 13.73
C ASN A 197 -5.81 -29.58 14.37
N LEU A 198 -6.99 -29.07 14.02
CA LEU A 198 -8.07 -28.78 14.96
C LEU A 198 -9.22 -28.16 14.18
N ASP A 199 -10.00 -29.05 13.56
CA ASP A 199 -11.43 -28.83 13.38
C ASP A 199 -12.12 -28.71 14.75
N ASN A 200 -13.12 -27.83 14.78
CA ASN A 200 -14.39 -27.94 15.51
C ASN A 200 -14.50 -28.97 16.65
N ASP A 201 -14.65 -28.48 17.87
CA ASP A 201 -15.86 -28.73 18.69
C ASP A 201 -15.80 -27.91 20.00
N SER A 202 -16.68 -26.92 20.11
CA SER A 202 -17.50 -26.66 21.30
C SER A 202 -18.54 -25.61 20.90
N GLU A 203 -19.62 -26.10 20.30
CA GLU A 203 -20.93 -25.54 20.61
C GLU A 203 -21.21 -25.86 22.07
N ASP A 204 -20.97 -24.88 22.94
CA ASP A 204 -21.70 -24.81 24.20
C ASP A 204 -22.65 -23.62 24.08
N GLY A 205 -23.91 -23.97 23.87
CA GLY A 205 -25.03 -23.06 23.96
C GLY A 205 -25.09 -22.40 25.32
N TYR A 206 -25.16 -21.07 25.30
CA TYR A 206 -25.93 -20.35 26.31
C TYR A 206 -26.82 -19.36 25.58
N SER A 207 -27.86 -19.91 24.93
CA SER A 207 -29.12 -19.20 24.77
C SER A 207 -29.72 -19.12 26.18
N SER A 208 -29.55 -17.98 26.84
CA SER A 208 -30.45 -17.62 27.94
C SER A 208 -31.63 -16.92 27.29
N GLU A 209 -32.63 -17.72 26.94
CA GLU A 209 -34.02 -17.28 26.96
C GLU A 209 -34.24 -16.61 28.33
N SER A 210 -34.52 -15.31 28.34
CA SER A 210 -35.44 -14.74 29.30
C SER A 210 -36.50 -14.08 28.46
N ASP A 211 -37.61 -14.80 28.33
CA ASP A 211 -38.92 -14.21 28.21
C ASP A 211 -39.01 -12.99 29.14
N ASP A 212 -39.49 -11.86 28.62
CA ASP A 212 -40.84 -11.44 29.00
C ASP A 212 -41.30 -10.27 28.13
N ASP A 213 -42.26 -10.63 27.28
CA ASP A 213 -43.30 -9.76 26.78
C ASP A 213 -43.98 -9.01 27.94
N HIS A 214 -43.74 -7.71 28.06
CA HIS A 214 -44.70 -6.81 28.69
C HIS A 214 -45.16 -5.75 27.70
N THR A 215 -46.08 -6.22 26.85
CA THR A 215 -47.12 -5.39 26.27
C THR A 215 -47.88 -4.67 27.38
N SER A 216 -47.98 -3.35 27.20
CA SER A 216 -48.74 -2.42 28.03
C SER A 216 -50.22 -2.82 28.09
N LYS A 217 -50.67 -3.35 29.24
CA LYS A 217 -52.10 -3.39 29.61
C LYS A 217 -52.39 -2.37 30.71
N ARG A 218 -53.23 -1.41 30.35
CA ARG A 218 -53.90 -0.45 31.22
C ARG A 218 -54.69 -1.20 32.30
N LEU A 219 -54.43 -0.90 33.57
CA LEU A 219 -55.34 -1.24 34.67
C LEU A 219 -56.36 -0.11 34.83
N ARG A 220 -57.62 -0.49 34.71
CA ARG A 220 -58.81 0.31 35.00
C ARG A 220 -59.09 0.13 36.50
N VAL A 221 -59.22 1.26 37.20
CA VAL A 221 -59.55 1.34 38.63
C VAL A 221 -61.06 1.26 38.79
N GLU A 222 -61.54 0.41 39.69
CA GLU A 222 -62.80 0.59 40.42
C GLU A 222 -62.47 1.14 41.81
#